data_AF-A0A959YSZ6-F1
#
_entry.id   AF-A0A959YSZ6-F1
#
_cell.length_a   1.000
_cell.length_b   1.000
_cell.length_c   1.000
_cell.angle_alpha   90.00
_cell.angle_beta   90.00
_cell.angle_gamma   90.00
#
_symmetry.space_group_name_H-M   'P 1'
#
loop_
_entity.id
_entity.type
_entity.pdbx_description
1 polymer ?
#
loop_
_entity_poly.entity_id
_entity_poly.type
_entity_poly.pdbx_seq_one_letter_code
_entity_poly.pdbx_strand_id
1 'polypeptide(L)'
;MGPTMLTFVVIFAVLAVAGILNYLFSFLQWYMAVNAGIHISLLRLFRLRRQGIPANRILENLVKAKHFNLDVTWDQLQKHNQSGGNIYNVIDGMVKGKLYGLRIPFERAAKADLQHIDISEAVSIIASHKNLKKSDSGLMINQPFYI
;
A
#
# COMPACT_ATOMS: atom_id res chain seq x y z
N MET A 1 -3.86 -46.32 22.94
CA MET A 1 -4.52 -45.48 21.92
C MET A 1 -4.34 -46.15 20.57
N GLY A 2 -5.40 -46.39 19.80
CA GLY A 2 -5.27 -46.97 18.46
C GLY A 2 -4.53 -46.02 17.51
N PRO A 3 -3.92 -46.52 16.41
CA PRO A 3 -3.22 -45.68 15.43
C PRO A 3 -4.10 -44.55 14.89
N THR A 4 -5.40 -44.82 14.71
CA THR A 4 -6.40 -43.83 14.27
C THR A 4 -6.60 -42.69 15.25
N MET A 5 -6.63 -42.98 16.56
CA MET A 5 -6.75 -41.95 17.61
C MET A 5 -5.53 -41.04 17.66
N LEU A 6 -4.32 -41.61 17.48
CA LEU A 6 -3.09 -40.82 17.41
C LEU A 6 -3.13 -39.85 16.24
N THR A 7 -3.59 -40.30 15.06
CA THR A 7 -3.73 -39.44 13.87
C THR A 7 -4.68 -38.25 14.12
N PHE A 8 -5.84 -38.47 14.75
CA PHE A 8 -6.77 -37.39 15.06
C PHE A 8 -6.19 -36.36 16.03
N VAL A 9 -5.48 -36.81 17.06
CA VAL A 9 -4.81 -35.92 18.03
C VAL A 9 -3.73 -35.07 17.35
N VAL A 10 -2.93 -35.67 16.46
CA VAL A 10 -1.91 -34.95 15.71
C VAL A 10 -2.54 -33.91 14.77
N ILE A 11 -3.59 -34.27 14.03
CA ILE A 11 -4.30 -33.32 13.15
C ILE A 11 -4.86 -32.15 13.97
N PHE A 12 -5.51 -32.44 15.10
CA PHE A 12 -6.07 -31.40 15.96
C PHE A 12 -4.98 -30.46 16.51
N ALA A 13 -3.85 -31.02 16.97
CA ALA A 13 -2.71 -30.24 17.43
C ALA A 13 -2.15 -29.32 16.33
N VAL A 14 -2.00 -29.83 15.09
CA VAL A 14 -1.53 -29.04 13.94
C VAL A 14 -2.51 -27.90 13.62
N LEU A 15 -3.81 -28.17 13.60
CA LEU A 15 -4.84 -27.15 13.36
C LEU A 15 -4.88 -26.09 14.46
N ALA A 16 -4.73 -26.50 15.72
CA ALA A 16 -4.68 -25.57 16.85
C ALA A 16 -3.46 -24.63 16.75
N VAL A 17 -2.27 -25.18 16.46
CA VAL A 17 -1.05 -24.39 16.26
C VAL A 17 -1.21 -23.44 15.06
N ALA A 18 -1.73 -23.92 13.93
CA ALA A 18 -1.99 -23.08 12.76
C ALA A 18 -3.00 -21.95 13.04
N GLY A 19 -4.02 -22.22 13.86
CA GLY A 19 -4.98 -21.21 14.32
C GLY A 19 -4.33 -20.13 15.18
N ILE A 20 -3.50 -20.53 16.15
CA ILE A 20 -2.77 -19.61 17.04
C ILE A 20 -1.81 -18.73 16.24
N LEU A 21 -1.03 -19.31 15.32
CA LEU A 21 -0.10 -18.56 14.47
C LEU A 21 -0.83 -17.52 13.60
N ASN A 22 -1.98 -17.89 13.02
CA ASN A 22 -2.80 -16.96 12.25
C ASN A 22 -3.32 -15.80 13.10
N TYR A 23 -3.78 -16.08 14.32
CA TYR A 23 -4.26 -15.06 15.25
C TYR A 23 -3.13 -14.09 15.64
N LEU A 24 -1.95 -14.61 15.97
CA LEU A 24 -0.79 -13.82 16.34
C LEU A 24 -0.36 -12.89 15.20
N PHE A 25 -0.26 -13.38 13.97
CA PHE A 25 0.13 -12.55 12.82
C PHE A 25 -0.87 -11.42 12.54
N SER A 26 -2.18 -11.68 12.70
CA SER A 26 -3.22 -10.65 12.60
C SER A 26 -3.11 -9.59 13.70
N PHE A 27 -2.75 -9.99 14.92
CA PHE A 27 -2.57 -9.09 16.04
C PHE A 27 -1.37 -8.14 15.83
N LEU A 28 -0.23 -8.66 15.33
CA LEU A 28 0.94 -7.82 15.01
C LEU A 28 0.59 -6.74 13.97
N GLN A 29 -0.12 -7.11 12.90
CA GLN A 29 -0.54 -6.18 11.85
C GLN A 29 -1.48 -5.09 12.40
N TRP A 30 -2.40 -5.48 13.28
CA TRP A 30 -3.30 -4.54 13.94
C TRP A 30 -2.53 -3.55 14.83
N TYR A 31 -1.58 -4.03 15.62
CA TYR A 31 -0.76 -3.20 16.48
C TYR A 31 0.03 -2.15 15.69
N MET A 32 0.60 -2.53 14.53
CA MET A 32 1.27 -1.58 13.62
C MET A 32 0.33 -0.48 13.11
N ALA A 33 -0.91 -0.85 12.76
CA ALA A 33 -1.92 0.10 12.29
C ALA A 33 -2.29 1.13 13.38
N VAL A 34 -2.49 0.65 14.61
CA VAL A 34 -2.81 1.49 15.77
C VAL A 34 -1.66 2.45 16.08
N ASN A 35 -0.41 1.98 16.07
CA ASN A 35 0.76 2.84 16.29
C ASN A 35 0.91 3.92 15.22
N ALA A 36 0.46 3.69 13.99
CA ALA A 36 0.42 4.70 12.93
C ALA A 36 -0.79 5.66 13.03
N GLY A 37 -1.60 5.53 14.08
CA GLY A 37 -2.83 6.30 14.28
C GLY A 37 -3.91 5.98 13.24
N ILE A 38 -3.92 4.76 12.70
CA ILE A 38 -4.94 4.29 11.77
C ILE A 38 -5.89 3.36 12.54
N HIS A 39 -7.10 3.84 12.81
CA HIS A 39 -8.11 3.10 13.55
C HIS A 39 -8.77 2.04 12.64
N ILE A 40 -8.24 0.82 12.66
CA ILE A 40 -8.80 -0.33 11.94
C ILE A 40 -9.24 -1.39 12.95
N SER A 41 -10.42 -1.97 12.73
CA SER A 41 -10.90 -3.08 13.54
C SER A 41 -10.20 -4.39 13.16
N LEU A 42 -9.88 -5.22 14.15
CA LEU A 42 -9.36 -6.58 13.96
C LEU A 42 -10.24 -7.41 13.00
N LEU A 43 -11.56 -7.24 13.10
CA LEU A 43 -12.54 -7.87 12.20
C LEU A 43 -12.32 -7.52 10.72
N ARG A 44 -11.92 -6.28 10.42
CA ARG A 44 -11.64 -5.84 9.05
C ARG A 44 -10.35 -6.48 8.52
N LEU A 45 -9.31 -6.56 9.35
CA LEU A 45 -8.05 -7.26 9.00
C LEU A 45 -8.28 -8.75 8.75
N PHE A 46 -9.09 -9.39 9.59
CA PHE A 46 -9.46 -10.79 9.43
C PHE A 46 -10.23 -11.03 8.11
N ARG A 47 -11.13 -10.11 7.74
CA ARG A 47 -11.88 -10.19 6.48
C ARG A 47 -10.99 -10.13 5.24
N LEU A 48 -9.95 -9.29 5.24
CA LEU A 48 -8.99 -9.20 4.14
C LEU A 48 -8.21 -10.49 3.93
N ARG A 49 -7.77 -11.12 5.03
CA ARG A 49 -7.01 -12.37 4.93
C ARG A 49 -7.86 -13.48 4.33
N ARG A 50 -9.16 -13.57 4.70
CA ARG A 50 -10.09 -14.50 4.04
C ARG A 50 -10.30 -14.20 2.56
N GLN A 51 -10.16 -12.94 2.14
CA GLN A 51 -10.22 -12.53 0.74
C GLN A 51 -8.88 -12.74 -0.01
N GLY A 52 -7.85 -13.31 0.63
CA GLY A 52 -6.54 -13.52 0.02
C GLY A 52 -5.72 -12.25 -0.13
N ILE A 53 -6.12 -11.15 0.52
CA ILE A 53 -5.44 -9.86 0.41
C ILE A 53 -4.48 -9.69 1.59
N PRO A 54 -3.17 -9.52 1.34
CA PRO A 54 -2.22 -9.27 2.40
C PRO A 54 -2.48 -7.87 3.01
N ALA A 55 -3.03 -7.84 4.22
CA ALA A 55 -3.37 -6.60 4.92
C ALA A 55 -2.15 -5.69 5.11
N ASN A 56 -0.94 -6.27 5.21
CA ASN A 56 0.31 -5.53 5.32
C ASN A 56 0.50 -4.51 4.20
N ARG A 57 0.25 -4.93 2.95
CA ARG A 57 0.44 -4.08 1.78
C ARG A 57 -0.42 -2.83 1.83
N ILE A 58 -1.67 -2.98 2.26
CA ILE A 58 -2.60 -1.85 2.36
C ILE A 58 -2.20 -0.94 3.51
N LEU A 59 -1.85 -1.51 4.67
CA LEU A 59 -1.43 -0.76 5.85
C LEU A 59 -0.19 0.10 5.57
N GLU A 60 0.89 -0.49 5.08
CA GLU A 60 2.13 0.23 4.75
C GLU A 60 1.86 1.42 3.82
N ASN A 61 1.07 1.20 2.78
CA ASN A 61 0.74 2.21 1.79
C ASN A 61 -0.20 3.30 2.34
N LEU A 62 -1.11 2.98 3.27
CA LEU A 62 -1.92 4.00 3.94
C LEU A 62 -1.10 4.84 4.91
N VAL A 63 -0.18 4.23 5.66
CA VAL A 63 0.74 4.96 6.53
C VAL A 63 1.57 5.94 5.69
N LYS A 64 2.10 5.47 4.56
CA LYS A 64 2.83 6.29 3.59
C LYS A 64 1.95 7.42 3.04
N ALA A 65 0.75 7.10 2.57
CA ALA A 65 -0.20 8.10 2.05
C ALA A 65 -0.51 9.18 3.10
N LYS A 66 -0.78 8.79 4.35
CA LYS A 66 -1.06 9.70 5.46
C LYS A 66 0.14 10.59 5.78
N HIS A 67 1.36 10.04 5.82
CA HIS A 67 2.59 10.79 6.04
C HIS A 67 2.78 11.89 4.98
N PHE A 68 2.47 11.58 3.72
CA PHE A 68 2.53 12.55 2.63
C PHE A 68 1.24 13.35 2.44
N ASN A 69 0.26 13.31 3.35
CA ASN A 69 -1.03 13.99 3.21
C ASN A 69 -1.70 13.74 1.84
N LEU A 70 -1.69 12.48 1.39
CA LEU A 70 -2.42 12.03 0.20
C LEU A 70 -3.85 11.67 0.62
N ASP A 71 -4.82 12.10 -0.19
CA ASP A 71 -6.23 11.80 0.02
C ASP A 71 -6.55 10.42 -0.55
N VAL A 72 -6.25 9.39 0.27
CA VAL A 72 -6.45 7.98 -0.10
C VAL A 72 -7.08 7.25 1.09
N THR A 73 -8.14 6.50 0.79
CA THR A 73 -8.89 5.73 1.78
C THR A 73 -8.52 4.25 1.74
N TRP A 74 -8.81 3.57 2.85
CA TRP A 74 -8.67 2.12 2.96
C TRP A 74 -9.42 1.38 1.84
N ASP A 75 -10.67 1.77 1.59
CA ASP A 75 -11.56 1.07 0.66
C ASP A 75 -11.09 1.22 -0.79
N GLN A 76 -10.54 2.38 -1.15
CA GLN A 76 -9.90 2.62 -2.45
C GLN A 76 -8.73 1.67 -2.70
N LEU A 77 -7.81 1.53 -1.73
CA LEU A 77 -6.66 0.62 -1.86
C LEU A 77 -7.09 -0.84 -1.90
N GLN A 78 -8.02 -1.23 -1.02
CA GLN A 78 -8.55 -2.59 -1.00
C GLN A 78 -9.20 -2.94 -2.33
N LYS A 79 -10.08 -2.08 -2.85
CA LYS A 79 -10.76 -2.30 -4.14
C LYS A 79 -9.77 -2.39 -5.29
N HIS A 80 -8.78 -1.49 -5.33
CA HIS A 80 -7.77 -1.50 -6.38
C HIS A 80 -6.93 -2.79 -6.38
N ASN A 81 -6.51 -3.28 -5.21
CA ASN A 81 -5.80 -4.56 -5.09
C ASN A 81 -6.70 -5.75 -5.47
N GLN A 82 -7.99 -5.71 -5.12
CA GLN A 82 -8.95 -6.74 -5.57
C GLN A 82 -9.16 -6.75 -7.08
N SER A 83 -9.04 -5.60 -7.73
CA SER A 83 -9.07 -5.48 -9.19
C SER A 83 -7.75 -5.89 -9.86
N GLY A 84 -6.77 -6.40 -9.11
CA GLY A 84 -5.47 -6.83 -9.63
C GLY A 84 -4.44 -5.71 -9.83
N GLY A 85 -4.73 -4.49 -9.35
CA GLY A 85 -3.82 -3.36 -9.44
C GLY A 85 -2.69 -3.39 -8.40
N ASN A 86 -1.62 -2.64 -8.67
CA ASN A 86 -0.46 -2.51 -7.81
C ASN A 86 -0.54 -1.23 -6.97
N ILE A 87 -0.91 -1.40 -5.70
CA ILE A 87 -0.99 -0.28 -4.73
C ILE A 87 0.35 0.48 -4.62
N TYR A 88 1.49 -0.21 -4.67
CA TYR A 88 2.80 0.43 -4.52
C TYR A 88 3.07 1.40 -5.67
N ASN A 89 2.82 1.00 -6.92
CA ASN A 89 2.98 1.86 -8.09
C ASN A 89 2.12 3.14 -7.97
N VAL A 90 0.86 2.99 -7.54
CA VAL A 90 -0.07 4.11 -7.34
C VAL A 90 0.41 5.06 -6.24
N ILE A 91 0.70 4.56 -5.04
CA ILE A 91 1.08 5.41 -3.92
C ILE A 91 2.46 6.03 -4.14
N ASP A 92 3.43 5.29 -4.65
CA ASP A 92 4.78 5.80 -4.91
C ASP A 92 4.75 6.89 -5.99
N GLY A 93 3.99 6.67 -7.06
CA GLY A 93 3.77 7.67 -8.10
C GLY A 93 3.07 8.92 -7.57
N MET A 94 2.05 8.78 -6.72
CA MET A 94 1.36 9.92 -6.08
C MET A 94 2.27 10.69 -5.11
N VAL A 95 3.07 9.98 -4.30
CA VAL A 95 4.07 10.59 -3.40
C VAL A 95 5.08 11.39 -4.22
N LYS A 96 5.64 10.78 -5.27
CA LYS A 96 6.60 11.44 -6.16
C LYS A 96 5.99 12.64 -6.87
N GLY A 97 4.75 12.50 -7.36
CA GLY A 97 3.99 13.60 -7.95
C GLY A 97 3.88 14.77 -6.98
N LYS A 98 3.52 14.49 -5.72
CA LYS A 98 3.43 15.50 -4.68
C LYS A 98 4.77 16.21 -4.41
N LEU A 99 5.89 15.49 -4.40
CA LEU A 99 7.22 16.07 -4.25
C LEU A 99 7.56 17.06 -5.39
N TYR A 100 7.07 16.81 -6.61
CA TYR A 100 7.22 17.72 -7.76
C TYR A 100 6.08 18.75 -7.90
N GLY A 101 5.19 18.85 -6.91
CA GLY A 101 4.04 19.74 -6.94
C GLY A 101 3.01 19.38 -8.02
N LEU A 102 2.93 18.11 -8.41
CA LEU A 102 1.94 17.53 -9.31
C LEU A 102 0.88 16.82 -8.47
N ARG A 103 -0.34 17.36 -8.43
CA ARG A 103 -1.46 16.71 -7.77
C ARG A 103 -2.06 15.65 -8.70
N ILE A 104 -1.89 14.38 -8.34
CA ILE A 104 -2.46 13.24 -9.08
C ILE A 104 -3.57 12.64 -8.22
N PRO A 105 -4.83 12.67 -8.67
CA PRO A 105 -5.92 12.02 -7.93
C PRO A 105 -5.78 10.50 -8.00
N PHE A 106 -6.21 9.81 -6.94
CA PHE A 106 -6.09 8.36 -6.81
C PHE A 106 -6.71 7.62 -8.00
N GLU A 107 -7.88 8.06 -8.46
CA GLU A 107 -8.61 7.43 -9.56
C GLU A 107 -7.81 7.46 -10.88
N ARG A 108 -7.07 8.56 -11.12
CA ARG A 108 -6.22 8.68 -12.31
C ARG A 108 -4.99 7.78 -12.19
N ALA A 109 -4.36 7.77 -11.01
CA ALA A 109 -3.22 6.90 -10.75
C ALA A 109 -3.61 5.42 -10.86
N ALA A 110 -4.70 5.01 -10.23
CA ALA A 110 -5.23 3.65 -10.30
C ALA A 110 -5.61 3.23 -11.74
N LYS A 111 -6.17 4.14 -12.54
CA LYS A 111 -6.45 3.86 -13.96
C LYS A 111 -5.16 3.66 -14.76
N ALA A 112 -4.14 4.48 -14.52
CA ALA A 112 -2.84 4.35 -15.19
C ALA A 112 -2.12 3.05 -14.79
N ASP A 113 -2.21 2.66 -13.52
CA ASP A 113 -1.66 1.39 -13.03
C ASP A 113 -2.30 0.18 -13.72
N LEU A 114 -3.64 0.18 -13.86
CA LEU A 114 -4.35 -0.87 -14.61
C LEU A 114 -4.00 -0.89 -16.11
N GLN A 115 -3.41 0.18 -16.62
CA GLN A 115 -2.85 0.27 -17.98
C GLN A 115 -1.37 -0.15 -18.03
N HIS A 116 -0.83 -0.69 -16.92
CA HIS A 116 0.57 -1.08 -16.75
C HIS A 116 1.57 0.06 -16.93
N ILE A 117 1.16 1.29 -16.63
CA ILE A 117 2.02 2.47 -16.67
C ILE A 117 2.76 2.59 -15.33
N ASP A 118 4.08 2.72 -15.37
CA ASP A 118 4.86 3.13 -14.20
C ASP A 118 4.62 4.62 -13.93
N ILE A 119 3.90 4.91 -12.84
CA ILE A 119 3.47 6.26 -12.51
C ILE A 119 4.66 7.07 -12.00
N SER A 120 5.61 6.43 -11.32
CA SER A 120 6.81 7.09 -10.81
C SER A 120 7.71 7.54 -11.95
N GLU A 121 7.85 6.73 -13.00
CA GLU A 121 8.56 7.09 -14.22
C GLU A 121 7.83 8.22 -14.97
N ALA A 122 6.52 8.06 -15.21
CA ALA A 122 5.72 9.07 -15.90
C ALA A 122 5.80 10.44 -15.20
N VAL A 123 5.74 10.46 -13.87
CA VAL A 123 5.92 11.68 -13.06
C VAL A 123 7.30 12.28 -13.25
N SER A 124 8.37 11.47 -13.24
CA SER A 124 9.73 11.94 -13.46
C SER A 124 9.87 12.63 -14.81
N ILE A 125 9.33 12.03 -15.86
CA ILE A 125 9.37 12.59 -17.22
C ILE A 125 8.64 13.94 -17.23
N ILE A 126 7.42 14.01 -16.69
CA ILE A 126 6.63 15.25 -16.64
C ILE A 126 7.35 16.33 -15.83
N ALA A 127 7.93 15.96 -14.69
CA ALA A 127 8.66 16.88 -13.83
C ALA A 127 9.88 17.48 -14.56
N SER A 128 10.67 16.67 -15.26
CA SER A 128 11.80 17.14 -16.08
C SER A 128 11.35 18.11 -17.17
N HIS A 129 10.29 17.79 -17.92
CA HIS A 129 9.74 18.69 -18.95
C HIS A 129 9.18 20.00 -18.37
N LYS A 130 8.53 19.94 -17.21
CA LYS A 130 8.02 21.13 -16.51
C LYS A 130 9.16 22.06 -16.10
N ASN A 131 10.29 21.49 -15.64
CA ASN A 131 11.48 22.25 -15.29
C ASN A 131 12.15 22.89 -16.52
N LEU A 132 12.18 22.20 -17.67
CA LEU A 132 12.67 22.77 -18.93
C LEU A 132 11.81 23.96 -19.40
N LYS A 133 10.48 23.83 -19.40
CA LYS A 133 9.60 24.96 -19.75
C LYS A 133 9.77 26.16 -18.83
N LYS A 134 10.03 25.92 -17.54
CA LYS A 134 10.31 26.98 -16.56
C LYS A 134 11.66 27.66 -16.83
N SER A 135 12.66 26.88 -17.28
CA SER A 135 13.98 27.38 -17.70
C SER A 135 13.88 28.25 -18.95
N ASP A 136 13.14 27.80 -19.98
CA ASP A 136 12.99 28.49 -21.27
C ASP A 136 12.13 29.76 -21.18
N SER A 137 11.30 29.89 -20.13
CA SER A 137 10.44 31.06 -19.88
C SER A 137 11.14 32.17 -19.07
N GLY A 138 12.46 32.08 -18.85
CA GLY A 138 13.28 33.21 -18.44
C GLY A 138 13.42 33.47 -16.95
N LEU A 139 13.86 32.49 -16.15
CA LEU A 139 14.52 32.76 -14.85
C LEU A 139 15.53 31.66 -14.54
N MET A 140 16.80 31.95 -14.83
CA MET A 140 17.95 31.30 -14.23
C MET A 140 17.86 31.46 -12.71
N ILE A 141 17.36 30.44 -11.99
CA ILE A 141 17.65 30.29 -10.56
C ILE A 141 18.27 28.92 -10.36
N ASN A 142 19.59 28.92 -10.52
CA ASN A 142 20.52 28.07 -9.80
C ASN A 142 19.96 27.69 -8.42
N GLN A 143 19.65 26.42 -8.21
CA GLN A 143 19.58 25.84 -6.87
C GLN A 143 20.30 24.48 -6.94
N PRO A 144 21.48 24.35 -6.34
CA PRO A 144 22.13 23.06 -6.20
C PRO A 144 21.33 22.27 -5.16
N PHE A 145 20.60 21.25 -5.58
CA PHE A 145 20.01 20.31 -4.64
C PHE A 145 21.15 19.46 -4.05
N TYR A 146 21.56 19.85 -2.85
CA TYR A 146 22.35 19.07 -1.93
C TYR A 146 21.66 17.73 -1.61
N ILE A 147 22.52 16.71 -1.55
CA ILE A 147 22.48 15.46 -0.76
C ILE A 147 21.26 15.28 0.14
#